data_AF-A0AAW6I1W5-F1
#
_entry.id   AF-A0AAW6I1W5-F1
#
_cell.length_a   1.000
_cell.length_b   1.000
_cell.length_c   1.000
_cell.angle_alpha   90.00
_cell.angle_beta   90.00
_cell.angle_gamma   90.00
#
_symmetry.space_group_name_H-M   'P 1'
#
loop_
_entity.id
_entity.type
_entity.pdbx_description
1 polymer ?
#
loop_
_entity_poly.entity_id
_entity_poly.type
_entity_poly.pdbx_seq_one_letter_code
_entity_poly.pdbx_strand_id
1 'polypeptide(L)'
;MDIDKELEALMNDPLLNMTEQERALFDIPEDMKKVIEKRAKADYVAQRKPCPDFYLYQPIFEKAHQELREGIRNLAKLSKTETIEAGQYFIIDGQMLFLEHLDSNIQWREKVRGRNGRTRCIYENGTESDILLQTLRKSVMENGYVLTEPEETTHRKFFKNTDIKDNDHVTGYLYVLRSLSDNPKIKAQKNLYKIGFSTTSVEERIANAANEPTYLMAPVEIVETFKIVNMNSHIFEKLIHQLFDIVNFQVRITDEKGKTHKPKEWFIVPLHIIEAVVHKIEDGSILKYTYNPQMQCLEKKNIKRTISYDTTGMKILTLNIKKVFFDQIVKGEKCIEYRELKQTTLNKYTYIDEADGKRYLRRYDALRLFVGYKKDRESALVQVLNTTYNNGIVEYHLGKLLELI
;
A
#
# COMPACT_ATOMS: atom_id res chain seq x y z
N MET A 1 -25.22 50.58 -14.63
CA MET A 1 -23.96 50.94 -13.96
C MET A 1 -22.90 50.82 -15.03
N ASP A 2 -22.29 51.93 -15.40
CA ASP A 2 -21.39 52.01 -16.54
C ASP A 2 -19.99 51.64 -16.05
N ILE A 3 -19.63 50.36 -16.21
CA ILE A 3 -18.44 49.75 -15.58
C ILE A 3 -17.16 50.47 -16.01
N ASP A 4 -17.12 50.95 -17.26
CA ASP A 4 -15.97 51.69 -17.79
C ASP A 4 -15.79 53.02 -17.05
N LYS A 5 -16.90 53.65 -16.64
CA LYS A 5 -16.90 54.91 -15.90
C LYS A 5 -16.50 54.74 -14.44
N GLU A 6 -16.85 53.60 -13.83
CA GLU A 6 -16.38 53.24 -12.49
C GLU A 6 -14.89 52.86 -12.49
N LEU A 7 -14.41 52.20 -13.56
CA LEU A 7 -13.00 51.89 -13.73
C LEU A 7 -12.16 53.18 -13.90
N GLU A 8 -12.63 54.12 -14.71
CA GLU A 8 -11.98 55.43 -14.89
C GLU A 8 -11.94 56.24 -13.60
N ALA A 9 -13.01 56.18 -12.79
CA ALA A 9 -13.04 56.83 -11.49
C ALA A 9 -12.05 56.20 -10.50
N LEU A 10 -11.90 54.87 -10.53
CA LEU A 10 -10.98 54.14 -9.66
C LEU A 10 -9.52 54.33 -10.08
N MET A 11 -9.23 54.40 -11.39
CA MET A 11 -7.87 54.64 -11.90
C MET A 11 -7.38 56.09 -11.74
N ASN A 12 -8.30 57.06 -11.57
CA ASN A 12 -7.97 58.46 -11.31
C ASN A 12 -7.99 58.82 -9.81
N ASP A 13 -8.05 57.82 -8.92
CA ASP A 13 -8.01 58.05 -7.47
C ASP A 13 -6.65 58.63 -7.06
N PRO A 14 -6.61 59.78 -6.35
CA PRO A 14 -5.38 60.35 -5.79
C PRO A 14 -4.56 59.38 -4.91
N LEU A 15 -5.18 58.34 -4.35
CA LEU A 15 -4.53 57.28 -3.58
C LEU A 15 -3.71 56.31 -4.45
N LEU A 16 -3.97 56.24 -5.76
CA LEU A 16 -3.22 55.41 -6.73
C LEU A 16 -2.14 56.21 -7.49
N ASN A 17 -2.01 57.51 -7.23
CA ASN A 17 -0.94 58.34 -7.78
C ASN A 17 0.39 58.03 -7.08
N MET A 18 1.03 56.95 -7.51
CA MET A 18 2.37 56.56 -7.05
C MET A 18 3.44 57.40 -7.73
N THR A 19 4.43 57.86 -6.96
CA THR A 19 5.64 58.52 -7.48
C THR A 19 6.50 57.55 -8.29
N GLU A 20 7.35 58.04 -9.20
CA GLU A 20 8.24 57.18 -10.02
C GLU A 20 9.13 56.26 -9.16
N GLN A 21 9.50 56.70 -7.95
CA GLN A 21 10.29 55.89 -7.00
C GLN A 21 9.48 54.72 -6.41
N GLU A 22 8.18 54.89 -6.17
CA GLU A 22 7.31 53.82 -5.69
C GLU A 22 6.94 52.84 -6.81
N ARG A 23 6.86 53.30 -8.07
CA ARG A 23 6.73 52.41 -9.23
C ARG A 23 7.93 51.49 -9.40
N ALA A 24 9.14 52.01 -9.14
CA ALA A 24 10.38 51.23 -9.16
C ALA A 24 10.45 50.13 -8.08
N LEU A 25 9.63 50.21 -7.01
CA LEU A 25 9.53 49.13 -6.02
C LEU A 25 8.78 47.90 -6.54
N PHE A 26 7.93 48.05 -7.56
CA PHE A 26 7.23 46.94 -8.23
C PHE A 26 7.98 46.42 -9.46
N ASP A 27 9.06 47.10 -9.86
CA ASP A 27 9.92 46.61 -10.92
C ASP A 27 10.64 45.36 -10.45
N ILE A 28 10.39 44.25 -11.16
CA ILE A 28 11.04 42.98 -10.87
C ILE A 28 12.57 43.18 -11.04
N PRO A 29 13.37 42.96 -9.98
CA PRO A 29 14.82 43.06 -10.03
C PRO A 29 15.42 42.24 -11.18
N GLU A 30 16.47 42.75 -11.83
CA GLU A 30 17.10 42.14 -13.01
C GLU A 30 17.60 40.70 -12.77
N ASP A 31 18.03 40.41 -11.56
CA ASP A 31 18.40 39.09 -11.07
C ASP A 31 17.20 38.14 -10.99
N MET A 32 16.02 38.60 -10.59
CA MET A 32 14.77 37.82 -10.69
C MET A 32 14.29 37.67 -12.13
N LYS A 33 14.39 38.72 -12.97
CA LYS A 33 14.09 38.63 -14.42
C LYS A 33 14.96 37.57 -15.10
N LYS A 34 16.26 37.50 -14.79
CA LYS A 34 17.18 36.45 -15.29
C LYS A 34 16.80 35.03 -14.83
N VAL A 35 16.26 34.87 -13.62
CA VAL A 35 15.76 33.57 -13.13
C VAL A 35 14.44 33.19 -13.81
N ILE A 36 13.56 34.15 -14.06
CA ILE A 36 12.30 33.97 -14.78
C ILE A 36 12.58 33.61 -16.25
N GLU A 37 13.49 34.32 -16.93
CA GLU A 37 13.94 34.01 -18.30
C GLU A 37 14.62 32.63 -18.39
N LYS A 38 15.42 32.24 -17.38
CA LYS A 38 16.00 30.89 -17.31
C LYS A 38 14.94 29.80 -17.13
N ARG A 39 13.85 30.06 -16.39
CA ARG A 39 12.71 29.13 -16.24
C ARG A 39 11.82 29.09 -17.47
N ALA A 40 11.68 30.21 -18.18
CA ALA A 40 10.89 30.32 -19.41
C ALA A 40 11.52 29.55 -20.59
N LYS A 41 12.83 29.29 -20.56
CA LYS A 41 13.54 28.41 -21.50
C LYS A 41 13.36 26.92 -21.19
N ALA A 42 12.15 26.49 -20.84
CA ALA A 42 11.80 25.08 -20.92
C ALA A 42 11.42 24.79 -22.38
N ASP A 43 12.29 24.11 -23.13
CA ASP A 43 12.10 23.85 -24.57
C ASP A 43 10.81 23.07 -24.91
N TYR A 44 10.16 22.47 -23.90
CA TYR A 44 8.88 21.80 -24.05
C TYR A 44 8.12 21.71 -22.72
N VAL A 45 6.85 22.14 -22.70
CA VAL A 45 5.91 21.93 -21.59
C VAL A 45 4.94 20.83 -22.00
N ALA A 46 4.90 19.74 -21.22
CA ALA A 46 3.99 18.65 -21.46
C ALA A 46 2.53 19.13 -21.35
N GLN A 47 1.74 18.83 -22.38
CA GLN A 47 0.32 19.17 -22.43
C GLN A 47 -0.50 17.87 -22.41
N ARG A 48 -1.73 17.95 -21.89
CA ARG A 48 -2.68 16.83 -21.94
C ARG A 48 -3.24 16.75 -23.36
N LYS A 49 -3.11 15.60 -23.99
CA LYS A 49 -3.69 15.31 -25.30
C LYS A 49 -4.77 14.24 -25.17
N PRO A 50 -5.82 14.24 -25.99
CA PRO A 50 -6.75 13.12 -26.04
C PRO A 50 -6.00 11.83 -26.37
N CYS A 51 -6.24 10.76 -25.61
CA CYS A 51 -5.61 9.45 -25.82
C CYS A 51 -6.47 8.64 -26.83
N PRO A 52 -5.95 8.33 -28.03
CA PRO A 52 -6.72 7.57 -29.04
C PRO A 52 -7.05 6.15 -28.59
N ASP A 53 -6.17 5.54 -27.80
CA ASP A 53 -6.26 4.14 -27.37
C ASP A 53 -6.93 3.97 -26.00
N PHE A 54 -7.63 5.00 -25.51
CA PHE A 54 -8.19 5.00 -24.16
C PHE A 54 -9.15 3.83 -23.88
N TYR A 55 -9.81 3.30 -24.91
CA TYR A 55 -10.69 2.14 -24.80
C TYR A 55 -9.99 0.89 -24.22
N LEU A 56 -8.67 0.76 -24.38
CA LEU A 56 -7.86 -0.31 -23.77
C LEU A 56 -7.65 -0.10 -22.26
N TYR A 57 -7.64 1.16 -21.82
CA TYR A 57 -7.29 1.55 -20.46
C TYR A 57 -8.51 1.77 -19.56
N GLN A 58 -9.65 2.13 -20.13
CA GLN A 58 -10.92 2.29 -19.41
C GLN A 58 -11.26 1.11 -18.47
N PRO A 59 -11.27 -0.17 -18.91
CA PRO A 59 -11.61 -1.28 -18.02
C PRO A 59 -10.58 -1.47 -16.89
N ILE A 60 -9.35 -1.02 -17.10
CA ILE A 60 -8.27 -1.11 -16.12
C ILE A 60 -8.49 -0.09 -14.99
N PHE A 61 -8.90 1.13 -15.33
CA PHE A 61 -9.27 2.15 -14.34
C PHE A 61 -10.53 1.76 -13.57
N GLU A 62 -11.55 1.22 -14.25
CA GLU A 62 -12.77 0.72 -13.59
C GLU A 62 -12.44 -0.38 -12.58
N LYS A 63 -11.58 -1.32 -12.97
CA LYS A 63 -11.09 -2.38 -12.08
C LYS A 63 -10.26 -1.82 -10.92
N ALA A 64 -9.36 -0.87 -11.15
CA ALA A 64 -8.57 -0.27 -10.07
C ALA A 64 -9.45 0.48 -9.06
N HIS A 65 -10.50 1.16 -9.52
CA HIS A 65 -11.51 1.77 -8.66
C HIS A 65 -12.33 0.74 -7.89
N GLN A 66 -12.70 -0.37 -8.53
CA GLN A 66 -13.37 -1.48 -7.85
C GLN A 66 -12.47 -2.09 -6.76
N GLU A 67 -11.19 -2.35 -7.07
CA GLU A 67 -10.22 -2.91 -6.13
C GLU A 67 -9.90 -1.94 -4.96
N LEU A 68 -9.95 -0.62 -5.19
CA LEU A 68 -9.89 0.38 -4.12
C LEU A 68 -11.15 0.36 -3.23
N ARG A 69 -12.35 0.20 -3.82
CA ARG A 69 -13.60 0.09 -3.05
C ARG A 69 -13.68 -1.18 -2.22
N GLU A 70 -13.17 -2.28 -2.76
CA GLU A 70 -13.13 -3.59 -2.11
C GLU A 70 -11.98 -3.72 -1.08
N GLY A 71 -11.13 -2.70 -0.94
CA GLY A 71 -10.00 -2.69 0.00
C GLY A 71 -8.85 -3.63 -0.41
N ILE A 72 -8.84 -4.09 -1.65
CA ILE A 72 -7.79 -4.94 -2.23
C ILE A 72 -6.53 -4.10 -2.50
N ARG A 73 -6.72 -2.83 -2.88
CA ARG A 73 -5.67 -1.82 -3.00
C ARG A 73 -5.86 -0.73 -1.96
N ASN A 74 -4.74 -0.15 -1.53
CA ASN A 74 -4.71 0.99 -0.62
C ASN A 74 -3.99 2.16 -1.25
N LEU A 75 -4.27 3.37 -0.77
CA LEU A 75 -3.52 4.57 -1.13
C LEU A 75 -2.33 4.73 -0.19
N ALA A 76 -1.12 4.80 -0.74
CA ALA A 76 0.10 5.04 0.01
C ALA A 76 0.73 6.36 -0.43
N LYS A 77 1.48 7.00 0.49
CA LYS A 77 2.32 8.16 0.14
C LYS A 77 3.67 7.68 -0.36
N LEU A 78 4.12 8.24 -1.48
CA LEU A 78 5.40 7.90 -2.07
C LEU A 78 6.56 8.46 -1.22
N SER A 79 7.48 7.60 -0.79
CA SER A 79 8.67 8.03 -0.04
C SER A 79 9.79 8.51 -0.97
N LYS A 80 10.72 9.34 -0.45
CA LYS A 80 11.84 9.91 -1.24
C LYS A 80 12.77 8.86 -1.86
N THR A 81 12.80 7.66 -1.29
CA THR A 81 13.65 6.53 -1.72
C THR A 81 12.95 5.55 -2.65
N GLU A 82 11.64 5.69 -2.86
CA GLU A 82 10.88 4.73 -3.66
C GLU A 82 10.99 5.04 -5.15
N THR A 83 11.15 3.97 -5.94
CA THR A 83 11.29 4.06 -7.39
C THR A 83 9.91 3.96 -8.03
N ILE A 84 9.62 4.89 -8.94
CA ILE A 84 8.41 4.87 -9.77
C ILE A 84 8.68 3.93 -10.95
N GLU A 85 7.79 2.98 -11.16
CA GLU A 85 7.89 1.94 -12.20
C GLU A 85 6.68 1.99 -13.15
N ALA A 86 6.89 1.58 -14.40
CA ALA A 86 5.80 1.41 -15.35
C ALA A 86 4.81 0.34 -14.87
N GLY A 87 3.52 0.55 -15.15
CA GLY A 87 2.41 -0.27 -14.68
C GLY A 87 1.81 0.15 -13.34
N GLN A 88 2.36 1.18 -12.69
CA GLN A 88 1.81 1.72 -11.43
C GLN A 88 0.71 2.76 -11.67
N TYR A 89 -0.17 2.89 -10.68
CA TYR A 89 -1.27 3.86 -10.69
C TYR A 89 -1.01 4.90 -9.62
N PHE A 90 -1.34 6.15 -9.94
CA PHE A 90 -1.21 7.27 -9.04
C PHE A 90 -2.50 8.08 -9.04
N ILE A 91 -2.78 8.75 -7.94
CA ILE A 91 -3.86 9.74 -7.85
C ILE A 91 -3.21 11.08 -7.58
N ILE A 92 -3.51 12.07 -8.42
CA ILE A 92 -3.03 13.44 -8.27
C ILE A 92 -4.25 14.35 -8.37
N ASP A 93 -4.45 15.22 -7.36
CA ASP A 93 -5.57 16.17 -7.30
C ASP A 93 -6.95 15.52 -7.53
N GLY A 94 -7.13 14.30 -7.01
CA GLY A 94 -8.38 13.53 -7.13
C GLY A 94 -8.58 12.81 -8.46
N GLN A 95 -7.61 12.90 -9.39
CA GLN A 95 -7.66 12.22 -10.68
C GLN A 95 -6.67 11.05 -10.73
N MET A 96 -7.16 9.87 -11.14
CA MET A 96 -6.31 8.69 -11.32
C MET A 96 -5.55 8.74 -12.65
N LEU A 97 -4.27 8.37 -12.59
CA LEU A 97 -3.39 8.20 -13.74
C LEU A 97 -2.70 6.84 -13.68
N PHE A 98 -2.48 6.25 -14.85
CA PHE A 98 -1.74 5.03 -15.07
C PHE A 98 -0.44 5.34 -15.82
N LEU A 99 0.68 4.89 -15.27
CA LEU A 99 1.98 5.04 -15.91
C LEU A 99 2.21 3.87 -16.87
N GLU A 100 1.91 4.05 -18.15
CA GLU A 100 2.02 2.96 -19.15
C GLU A 100 3.47 2.64 -19.49
N HIS A 101 4.25 3.67 -19.80
CA HIS A 101 5.62 3.48 -20.29
C HIS A 101 6.60 4.50 -19.70
N LEU A 102 7.82 4.04 -19.51
CA LEU A 102 8.96 4.81 -19.02
C LEU A 102 10.07 4.64 -20.05
N ASP A 103 10.44 5.72 -20.75
CA ASP A 103 11.44 5.63 -21.81
C ASP A 103 12.76 5.09 -21.28
N SER A 104 13.22 3.98 -21.84
CA SER A 104 14.44 3.25 -21.43
C SER A 104 15.76 3.94 -21.79
N ASN A 105 15.72 5.04 -22.56
CA ASN A 105 16.90 5.88 -22.84
C ASN A 105 17.19 6.86 -21.70
N ILE A 106 17.27 6.32 -20.49
CA ILE A 106 17.62 7.04 -19.27
C ILE A 106 19.13 7.32 -19.28
N GLN A 107 19.57 8.29 -20.06
CA GLN A 107 20.93 8.81 -19.94
C GLN A 107 21.06 9.56 -18.59
N TRP A 108 22.00 9.11 -17.76
CA TRP A 108 22.50 9.90 -16.65
C TRP A 108 23.10 11.20 -17.22
N ARG A 109 22.46 12.34 -16.99
CA ARG A 109 23.07 13.64 -17.28
C ARG A 109 23.70 14.18 -16.00
N GLU A 110 25.02 14.19 -15.90
CA GLU A 110 25.76 14.66 -14.71
C GLU A 110 25.36 16.06 -14.24
N LYS A 111 24.85 16.92 -15.13
CA LYS A 111 24.40 18.29 -14.80
C LYS A 111 23.06 18.38 -14.09
N VAL A 112 22.23 17.33 -14.11
CA VAL A 112 20.93 17.27 -13.41
C VAL A 112 20.97 16.03 -12.54
N ARG A 113 21.06 16.18 -11.21
CA ARG A 113 21.09 15.05 -10.26
C ARG A 113 19.83 14.17 -10.41
N GLY A 114 19.82 13.21 -11.35
CA GLY A 114 18.73 12.25 -11.53
C GLY A 114 18.52 11.77 -12.97
N ARG A 115 17.72 10.70 -13.07
CA ARG A 115 17.23 10.08 -14.30
C ARG A 115 16.17 10.97 -14.96
N ASN A 116 16.45 11.53 -16.13
CA ASN A 116 15.52 12.37 -16.91
C ASN A 116 14.93 11.60 -18.10
N GLY A 117 13.98 10.72 -17.82
CA GLY A 117 13.17 10.05 -18.86
C GLY A 117 11.79 10.70 -18.99
N ARG A 118 11.24 10.70 -20.20
CA ARG A 118 9.81 11.00 -20.43
C ARG A 118 8.97 9.79 -20.05
N THR A 119 7.74 10.06 -19.64
CA THR A 119 6.78 9.03 -19.23
C THR A 119 5.54 9.15 -20.09
N ARG A 120 4.87 8.04 -20.41
CA ARG A 120 3.51 8.08 -20.96
C ARG A 120 2.53 7.85 -19.83
N CYS A 121 1.92 8.94 -19.37
CA CYS A 121 0.90 8.92 -18.32
C CYS A 121 -0.48 9.00 -18.97
N ILE A 122 -1.33 8.01 -18.70
CA ILE A 122 -2.72 7.97 -19.16
C ILE A 122 -3.61 8.35 -17.99
N TYR A 123 -4.55 9.25 -18.19
CA TYR A 123 -5.48 9.72 -17.16
C TYR A 123 -6.85 9.06 -17.37
N GLU A 124 -7.58 8.85 -16.27
CA GLU A 124 -8.91 8.23 -16.29
C GLU A 124 -9.97 9.03 -17.08
N ASN A 125 -9.70 10.29 -17.42
CA ASN A 125 -10.60 11.13 -18.20
C ASN A 125 -10.37 11.02 -19.72
N GLY A 126 -9.57 10.04 -20.18
CA GLY A 126 -9.29 9.85 -21.59
C GLY A 126 -8.19 10.74 -22.16
N THR A 127 -7.37 11.37 -21.32
CA THR A 127 -6.23 12.16 -21.77
C THR A 127 -4.92 11.47 -21.46
N GLU A 128 -3.88 11.71 -22.25
CA GLU A 128 -2.50 11.29 -21.99
C GLU A 128 -1.57 12.50 -21.90
N SER A 129 -0.48 12.35 -21.17
CA SER A 129 0.57 13.37 -21.08
C SER A 129 1.95 12.73 -21.02
N ASP A 130 2.91 13.39 -21.67
CA ASP A 130 4.30 12.95 -21.77
C ASP A 130 5.21 13.63 -20.72
N ILE A 131 4.70 13.76 -19.48
CA ILE A 131 5.41 14.46 -18.40
C ILE A 131 6.76 13.81 -18.08
N LEU A 132 7.71 14.63 -17.62
CA LEU A 132 9.00 14.12 -17.13
C LEU A 132 8.80 13.33 -15.84
N LEU A 133 9.57 12.25 -15.66
CA LEU A 133 9.52 11.40 -14.46
C LEU A 133 9.74 12.20 -13.16
N GLN A 134 10.64 13.19 -13.18
CA GLN A 134 10.88 14.06 -12.03
C GLN A 134 9.68 14.94 -11.70
N THR A 135 8.98 15.45 -12.72
CA THR A 135 7.76 16.24 -12.55
C THR A 135 6.63 15.38 -11.98
N LEU A 136 6.44 14.16 -12.53
CA LEU A 136 5.49 13.19 -11.99
C LEU A 136 5.81 12.89 -10.52
N ARG A 137 7.06 12.55 -10.21
CA ARG A 137 7.50 12.26 -8.84
C ARG A 137 7.20 13.42 -7.89
N LYS A 138 7.52 14.65 -8.30
CA LYS A 138 7.29 15.84 -7.47
C LYS A 138 5.79 16.05 -7.23
N SER A 139 4.98 15.92 -8.27
CA SER A 139 3.52 16.08 -8.18
C SER A 139 2.88 15.02 -7.30
N VAL A 140 3.31 13.75 -7.40
CA VAL A 140 2.88 12.67 -6.51
C VAL A 140 3.32 12.91 -5.06
N MET A 141 4.54 13.40 -4.83
CA MET A 141 5.04 13.67 -3.47
C MET A 141 4.37 14.85 -2.79
N GLU A 142 3.98 15.89 -3.54
CA GLU A 142 3.34 17.09 -2.98
C GLU A 142 1.87 16.82 -2.66
N ASN A 143 1.08 16.37 -3.65
CA ASN A 143 -0.38 16.29 -3.54
C ASN A 143 -0.97 14.95 -4.03
N GLY A 144 -0.14 13.92 -4.20
CA GLY A 144 -0.60 12.65 -4.76
C GLY A 144 -0.45 11.44 -3.84
N TYR A 145 -1.03 10.35 -4.32
CA TYR A 145 -0.97 9.03 -3.71
C TYR A 145 -0.58 8.00 -4.77
N VAL A 146 0.15 6.96 -4.38
CA VAL A 146 0.35 5.76 -5.20
C VAL A 146 -0.66 4.70 -4.77
N LEU A 147 -1.28 4.02 -5.74
CA LEU A 147 -2.07 2.83 -5.41
C LEU A 147 -1.11 1.68 -5.15
N THR A 148 -1.25 1.03 -4.00
CA THR A 148 -0.55 -0.22 -3.73
C THR A 148 -0.98 -1.28 -4.74
N GLU A 149 -0.06 -2.14 -5.13
CA GLU A 149 -0.39 -3.35 -5.88
C GLU A 149 -1.30 -4.24 -5.03
N PRO A 150 -2.30 -4.92 -5.62
CA PRO A 150 -3.06 -5.98 -4.96
C PRO A 150 -2.14 -6.97 -4.27
N GLU A 151 -2.52 -7.52 -3.11
CA GLU A 151 -1.68 -8.53 -2.43
C GLU A 151 -1.38 -9.70 -3.37
N GLU A 152 -2.34 -10.14 -4.20
CA GLU A 152 -2.16 -11.20 -5.20
C GLU A 152 -1.14 -10.87 -6.29
N THR A 153 -1.04 -9.61 -6.75
CA THR A 153 0.01 -9.20 -7.71
C THR A 153 1.31 -8.87 -7.02
N THR A 154 1.29 -8.51 -5.74
CA THR A 154 2.49 -8.44 -4.92
C THR A 154 3.07 -9.84 -4.77
N HIS A 155 2.26 -10.87 -4.46
CA HIS A 155 2.62 -12.29 -4.52
C HIS A 155 3.15 -12.69 -5.92
N ARG A 156 2.52 -12.22 -7.01
CA ARG A 156 2.92 -12.52 -8.40
C ARG A 156 4.12 -11.69 -8.93
N LYS A 157 4.51 -10.61 -8.24
CA LYS A 157 5.73 -9.83 -8.49
C LYS A 157 6.87 -10.31 -7.56
N PHE A 158 6.54 -10.85 -6.39
CA PHE A 158 7.47 -11.52 -5.47
C PHE A 158 8.02 -12.81 -6.08
N PHE A 159 7.16 -13.58 -6.76
CA PHE A 159 7.56 -14.69 -7.62
C PHE A 159 7.25 -14.26 -9.04
N LYS A 160 8.28 -13.93 -9.85
CA LYS A 160 8.07 -13.80 -11.29
C LYS A 160 7.51 -15.14 -11.80
N ASN A 161 6.19 -15.24 -11.89
CA ASN A 161 5.53 -16.24 -12.73
C ASN A 161 5.65 -15.76 -14.18
N THR A 162 6.89 -15.67 -14.68
CA THR A 162 7.12 -16.01 -16.07
C THR A 162 7.27 -17.51 -16.08
N ASP A 163 6.33 -18.19 -16.73
CA ASP A 163 6.31 -19.60 -17.08
C ASP A 163 7.59 -20.36 -16.76
N ILE A 164 7.46 -21.44 -15.99
CA ILE A 164 8.46 -22.50 -15.88
C ILE A 164 8.82 -22.90 -17.32
N LYS A 165 9.92 -22.34 -17.83
CA LYS A 165 10.58 -22.71 -19.08
C LYS A 165 11.94 -23.24 -18.66
N ASP A 166 12.44 -24.22 -19.42
CA ASP A 166 13.68 -25.00 -19.23
C ASP A 166 15.00 -24.20 -19.07
N ASN A 167 14.95 -22.90 -18.80
CA ASN A 167 16.11 -22.03 -18.62
C ASN A 167 16.05 -21.34 -17.25
N ASP A 168 16.07 -22.13 -16.17
CA ASP A 168 16.19 -21.62 -14.80
C ASP A 168 17.57 -21.01 -14.59
N HIS A 169 17.62 -19.68 -14.45
CA HIS A 169 18.82 -19.00 -13.97
C HIS A 169 18.81 -19.05 -12.43
N VAL A 170 19.73 -19.81 -11.84
CA VAL A 170 19.98 -19.78 -10.39
C VAL A 170 20.24 -18.33 -9.97
N THR A 171 19.30 -17.74 -9.25
CA THR A 171 19.40 -16.34 -8.82
C THR A 171 20.33 -16.16 -7.63
N GLY A 172 20.57 -17.22 -6.86
CA GLY A 172 21.57 -17.24 -5.80
C GLY A 172 21.40 -18.41 -4.82
N TYR A 173 22.25 -18.39 -3.80
CA TYR A 173 22.32 -19.36 -2.71
C TYR A 173 21.94 -18.67 -1.40
N LEU A 174 20.91 -19.21 -0.75
CA LEU A 174 20.63 -18.92 0.64
C LEU A 174 21.48 -19.85 1.50
N TYR A 175 22.20 -19.28 2.45
CA TYR A 175 23.07 -20.04 3.33
C TYR A 175 22.72 -19.78 4.79
N VAL A 176 22.85 -20.85 5.58
CA VAL A 176 22.71 -20.84 7.04
C VAL A 176 24.06 -21.22 7.63
N LEU A 177 24.66 -20.31 8.39
CA LEU A 177 25.98 -20.51 8.98
C LEU A 177 25.91 -20.58 10.50
N ARG A 178 26.81 -21.36 11.06
CA ARG A 178 27.09 -21.41 12.50
C ARG A 178 28.43 -20.75 12.78
N SER A 179 28.50 -19.92 13.81
CA SER A 179 29.77 -19.35 14.25
C SER A 179 30.59 -20.39 15.01
N LEU A 180 31.89 -20.45 14.73
CA LEU A 180 32.88 -21.22 15.50
C LEU A 180 33.68 -20.32 16.46
N SER A 181 33.11 -19.17 16.85
CA SER A 181 33.77 -18.26 17.79
C SER A 181 33.90 -18.86 19.19
N ASP A 182 35.09 -18.71 19.80
CA ASP A 182 35.35 -19.10 21.18
C ASP A 182 34.80 -18.12 22.23
N ASN A 183 34.18 -17.01 21.79
CA ASN A 183 33.61 -16.05 22.73
C ASN A 183 32.47 -16.70 23.55
N PRO A 184 32.54 -16.70 24.89
CA PRO A 184 31.55 -17.36 25.74
C PRO A 184 30.12 -16.82 25.53
N LYS A 185 29.96 -15.56 25.11
CA LYS A 185 28.64 -14.98 24.82
C LYS A 185 27.99 -15.56 23.56
N ILE A 186 28.80 -15.96 22.57
CA ILE A 186 28.34 -16.55 21.31
C ILE A 186 28.14 -18.06 21.51
N LYS A 187 29.13 -18.72 22.12
CA LYS A 187 29.13 -20.17 22.38
C LYS A 187 28.02 -20.64 23.33
N ALA A 188 27.58 -19.79 24.24
CA ALA A 188 26.47 -20.10 25.14
C ALA A 188 25.08 -20.11 24.45
N GLN A 189 24.94 -19.47 23.29
CA GLN A 189 23.65 -19.39 22.59
C GLN A 189 23.38 -20.68 21.81
N LYS A 190 22.30 -21.37 22.15
CA LYS A 190 21.81 -22.50 21.36
C LYS A 190 21.02 -21.99 20.16
N ASN A 191 21.17 -22.63 19.01
CA ASN A 191 20.47 -22.30 17.76
C ASN A 191 20.75 -20.88 17.22
N LEU A 192 21.96 -20.38 17.46
CA LEU A 192 22.41 -19.12 16.87
C LEU A 192 22.91 -19.37 15.45
N TYR A 193 22.19 -18.83 14.47
CA TYR A 193 22.53 -18.97 13.07
C TYR A 193 22.60 -17.62 12.38
N LYS A 194 23.50 -17.53 11.41
CA LYS A 194 23.54 -16.45 10.44
C LYS A 194 22.81 -16.87 9.19
N ILE A 195 21.84 -16.08 8.77
CA ILE A 195 21.06 -16.34 7.56
C ILE A 195 21.41 -15.24 6.56
N GLY A 196 21.88 -15.62 5.36
CA GLY A 196 22.30 -14.66 4.34
C GLY A 196 22.10 -15.19 2.93
N PHE A 197 22.09 -14.28 1.97
CA PHE A 197 21.91 -14.61 0.55
C PHE A 197 23.15 -14.17 -0.24
N SER A 198 23.62 -15.02 -1.14
CA SER A 198 24.75 -14.74 -2.04
C SER A 198 24.40 -15.10 -3.48
N THR A 199 24.85 -14.32 -4.44
CA THR A 199 24.78 -14.69 -5.87
C THR A 199 25.96 -15.56 -6.30
N THR A 200 27.10 -15.47 -5.61
CA THR A 200 28.28 -16.32 -5.79
C THR A 200 28.21 -17.55 -4.90
N SER A 201 29.14 -18.49 -5.09
CA SER A 201 29.26 -19.66 -4.21
C SER A 201 29.37 -19.24 -2.74
N VAL A 202 28.82 -20.05 -1.84
CA VAL A 202 28.80 -19.74 -0.41
C VAL A 202 30.22 -19.79 0.14
N GLU A 203 31.02 -20.72 -0.36
CA GLU A 203 32.42 -20.95 0.00
C GLU A 203 33.28 -19.72 -0.28
N GLU A 204 33.15 -19.10 -1.45
CA GLU A 204 33.86 -17.86 -1.79
C GLU A 204 33.39 -16.69 -0.91
N ARG A 205 32.08 -16.64 -0.60
CA ARG A 205 31.50 -15.55 0.21
C ARG A 205 31.98 -15.58 1.67
N ILE A 206 32.30 -16.75 2.20
CA ILE A 206 32.77 -16.95 3.59
C ILE A 206 34.29 -17.11 3.71
N ALA A 207 35.04 -17.12 2.61
CA ALA A 207 36.48 -17.36 2.61
C ALA A 207 37.26 -16.42 3.55
N ASN A 208 36.78 -15.19 3.73
CA ASN A 208 37.37 -14.19 4.63
C ASN A 208 36.53 -13.93 5.91
N ALA A 209 35.65 -14.86 6.31
CA ALA A 209 34.75 -14.68 7.43
C ALA A 209 35.47 -14.39 8.76
N ALA A 210 36.63 -15.02 9.00
CA ALA A 210 37.42 -14.83 10.21
C ALA A 210 37.86 -13.38 10.44
N ASN A 211 38.02 -12.59 9.38
CA ASN A 211 38.47 -11.19 9.46
C ASN A 211 37.33 -10.19 9.27
N GLU A 212 36.09 -10.65 9.07
CA GLU A 212 34.95 -9.80 8.78
C GLU A 212 34.08 -9.60 10.03
N PRO A 213 33.80 -8.34 10.44
CA PRO A 213 32.92 -8.06 11.58
C PRO A 213 31.50 -8.62 11.43
N THR A 214 31.03 -8.78 10.19
CA THR A 214 29.71 -9.36 9.86
C THR A 214 29.58 -10.84 10.26
N TYR A 215 30.71 -11.55 10.33
CA TYR A 215 30.82 -12.96 10.74
C TYR A 215 31.37 -13.13 12.14
N LEU A 216 31.31 -12.06 12.94
CA LEU A 216 31.76 -12.04 14.32
C LEU A 216 33.28 -12.15 14.50
N MET A 217 34.07 -11.83 13.46
CA MET A 217 35.52 -12.00 13.45
C MET A 217 35.94 -13.41 13.85
N ALA A 218 35.21 -14.41 13.35
CA ALA A 218 35.44 -15.81 13.68
C ALA A 218 35.18 -16.68 12.44
N PRO A 219 35.81 -17.86 12.37
CA PRO A 219 35.46 -18.86 11.36
C PRO A 219 33.98 -19.24 11.48
N VAL A 220 33.38 -19.60 10.35
CA VAL A 220 31.99 -20.01 10.25
C VAL A 220 31.89 -21.34 9.52
N GLU A 221 30.89 -22.13 9.90
CA GLU A 221 30.60 -23.43 9.31
C GLU A 221 29.28 -23.35 8.53
N ILE A 222 29.24 -23.94 7.34
CA ILE A 222 28.02 -24.06 6.54
C ILE A 222 27.18 -25.18 7.14
N VAL A 223 25.99 -24.83 7.63
CA VAL A 223 25.02 -25.79 8.18
C VAL A 223 24.09 -26.27 7.09
N GLU A 224 23.52 -25.32 6.34
CA GLU A 224 22.59 -25.61 5.25
C GLU A 224 22.75 -24.59 4.12
N THR A 225 22.52 -25.05 2.89
CA THR A 225 22.54 -24.22 1.69
C THR A 225 21.35 -24.56 0.81
N PHE A 226 20.52 -23.56 0.51
CA PHE A 226 19.34 -23.66 -0.33
C PHE A 226 19.59 -22.93 -1.65
N LYS A 227 19.28 -23.58 -2.77
CA LYS A 227 19.35 -22.98 -4.10
C LYS A 227 18.01 -22.29 -4.38
N ILE A 228 18.03 -20.97 -4.54
CA ILE A 228 16.81 -20.20 -4.81
C ILE A 228 16.83 -19.67 -6.23
N VAL A 229 15.73 -19.90 -6.95
CA VAL A 229 15.52 -19.50 -8.35
C VAL A 229 14.54 -18.33 -8.40
N ASN A 230 14.77 -17.38 -9.32
CA ASN A 230 13.91 -16.22 -9.58
C ASN A 230 13.60 -15.28 -8.38
N MET A 231 14.53 -15.16 -7.42
CA MET A 231 14.30 -14.38 -6.19
C MET A 231 15.28 -13.20 -6.02
N ASN A 232 14.75 -12.04 -5.63
CA ASN A 232 15.51 -10.80 -5.38
C ASN A 232 16.12 -10.73 -3.97
N SER A 233 17.45 -10.75 -3.86
CA SER A 233 18.20 -10.72 -2.59
C SER A 233 17.69 -9.70 -1.57
N HIS A 234 17.35 -8.48 -1.99
CA HIS A 234 16.89 -7.42 -1.08
C HIS A 234 15.52 -7.70 -0.47
N ILE A 235 14.61 -8.29 -1.25
CA ILE A 235 13.28 -8.63 -0.75
C ILE A 235 13.38 -9.79 0.25
N PHE A 236 14.21 -10.78 -0.05
CA PHE A 236 14.47 -11.90 0.84
C PHE A 236 15.01 -11.41 2.18
N GLU A 237 16.03 -10.55 2.16
CA GLU A 237 16.61 -9.99 3.36
C GLU A 237 15.55 -9.27 4.19
N LYS A 238 14.70 -8.45 3.55
CA LYS A 238 13.60 -7.76 4.22
C LYS A 238 12.60 -8.72 4.86
N LEU A 239 12.25 -9.82 4.19
CA LEU A 239 11.32 -10.84 4.73
C LEU A 239 11.90 -11.54 5.95
N ILE A 240 13.15 -11.99 5.88
CA ILE A 240 13.85 -12.65 6.99
C ILE A 240 13.98 -11.69 8.18
N HIS A 241 14.40 -10.45 7.93
CA HIS A 241 14.44 -9.44 8.98
C HIS A 241 13.05 -9.23 9.57
N GLN A 242 12.00 -9.03 8.78
CA GLN A 242 10.64 -8.84 9.30
C GLN A 242 10.13 -10.03 10.14
N LEU A 243 10.51 -11.25 9.77
CA LEU A 243 10.01 -12.45 10.43
C LEU A 243 10.81 -12.80 11.69
N PHE A 244 12.13 -12.56 11.69
CA PHE A 244 13.04 -12.89 12.79
C PHE A 244 13.59 -11.68 13.56
N ASP A 245 13.10 -10.45 13.31
CA ASP A 245 13.53 -9.24 14.03
C ASP A 245 13.44 -9.42 15.56
N ILE A 246 12.37 -10.09 16.00
CA ILE A 246 12.07 -10.35 17.42
C ILE A 246 13.14 -11.24 18.08
N VAL A 247 13.82 -12.07 17.30
CA VAL A 247 14.85 -13.02 17.76
C VAL A 247 16.23 -12.69 17.20
N ASN A 248 16.43 -11.43 16.80
CA ASN A 248 17.71 -10.94 16.34
C ASN A 248 18.73 -10.90 17.50
N PHE A 249 19.91 -11.48 17.27
CA PHE A 249 20.98 -11.50 18.24
C PHE A 249 21.81 -10.22 18.17
N GLN A 250 21.59 -9.32 19.12
CA GLN A 250 22.32 -8.06 19.18
C GLN A 250 23.69 -8.24 19.87
N VAL A 251 24.75 -8.23 19.07
CA VAL A 251 26.14 -8.24 19.55
C VAL A 251 26.91 -7.05 19.01
N ARG A 252 27.87 -6.55 19.80
CA ARG A 252 28.80 -5.49 19.40
C ARG A 252 30.18 -6.10 19.29
N ILE A 253 30.81 -5.91 18.14
CA ILE A 253 32.14 -6.45 17.86
C ILE A 253 33.02 -5.31 17.39
N THR A 254 34.24 -5.26 17.91
CA THR A 254 35.20 -4.22 17.59
C THR A 254 36.20 -4.80 16.61
N ASP A 255 36.30 -4.20 15.43
CA ASP A 255 37.28 -4.55 14.40
C ASP A 255 38.71 -4.27 14.90
N GLU A 256 39.73 -4.83 14.23
CA GLU A 256 41.15 -4.62 14.54
C GLU A 256 41.55 -3.14 14.51
N LYS A 257 40.77 -2.33 13.78
CA LYS A 257 40.91 -0.86 13.67
C LYS A 257 40.21 -0.08 14.79
N GLY A 258 39.69 -0.75 15.82
CA GLY A 258 39.00 -0.13 16.95
C GLY A 258 37.57 0.35 16.67
N LYS A 259 37.00 0.00 15.51
CA LYS A 259 35.64 0.41 15.12
C LYS A 259 34.61 -0.62 15.56
N THR A 260 33.57 -0.18 16.27
CA THR A 260 32.49 -1.09 16.71
C THR A 260 31.44 -1.29 15.62
N HIS A 261 31.19 -2.54 15.25
CA HIS A 261 30.18 -2.99 14.32
C HIS A 261 29.08 -3.79 15.04
N LYS A 262 27.87 -3.74 14.46
CA LYS A 262 26.69 -4.48 14.92
C LYS A 262 26.14 -5.30 13.75
N PRO A 263 26.43 -6.60 13.68
CA PRO A 263 25.88 -7.44 12.63
C PRO A 263 24.40 -7.69 12.89
N LYS A 264 23.57 -7.53 11.86
CA LYS A 264 22.10 -7.65 11.95
C LYS A 264 21.56 -9.00 11.47
N GLU A 265 22.40 -9.86 10.95
CA GLU A 265 21.98 -11.08 10.24
C GLU A 265 22.11 -12.35 11.11
N TRP A 266 22.18 -12.19 12.44
CA TRP A 266 22.29 -13.30 13.38
C TRP A 266 20.98 -13.46 14.14
N PHE A 267 20.43 -14.68 14.16
CA PHE A 267 19.13 -14.97 14.72
C PHE A 267 19.19 -16.21 15.61
N ILE A 268 18.42 -16.20 16.70
CA ILE A 268 18.28 -17.36 17.60
C ILE A 268 17.01 -18.11 17.22
N VAL A 269 17.13 -19.08 16.31
CA VAL A 269 16.00 -19.80 15.72
C VAL A 269 16.38 -21.26 15.48
N PRO A 270 15.54 -22.25 15.85
CA PRO A 270 15.79 -23.66 15.52
C PRO A 270 15.90 -23.91 14.02
N LEU A 271 16.82 -24.80 13.61
CA LEU A 271 17.08 -25.08 12.19
C LEU A 271 15.83 -25.50 11.40
N HIS A 272 14.99 -26.37 11.98
CA HIS A 272 13.75 -26.85 11.35
C HIS A 272 12.75 -25.71 11.03
N ILE A 273 12.78 -24.61 11.78
CA ILE A 273 11.96 -23.43 11.48
C ILE A 273 12.55 -22.65 10.31
N ILE A 274 13.87 -22.54 10.23
CA ILE A 274 14.55 -21.91 9.11
C ILE A 274 14.19 -22.67 7.82
N GLU A 275 14.34 -23.99 7.80
CA GLU A 275 13.93 -24.86 6.68
C GLU A 275 12.46 -24.64 6.30
N ALA A 276 11.55 -24.66 7.28
CA ALA A 276 10.13 -24.42 7.04
C ALA A 276 9.87 -23.03 6.43
N VAL A 277 10.56 -22.00 6.90
CA VAL A 277 10.46 -20.64 6.35
C VAL A 277 10.96 -20.60 4.91
N VAL A 278 12.07 -21.27 4.59
CA VAL A 278 12.60 -21.32 3.22
C VAL A 278 11.60 -21.96 2.27
N HIS A 279 11.03 -23.11 2.62
CA HIS A 279 9.98 -23.74 1.81
C HIS A 279 8.73 -22.87 1.69
N LYS A 280 8.37 -22.14 2.75
CA LYS A 280 7.24 -21.18 2.74
C LYS A 280 7.54 -19.90 1.94
N ILE A 281 8.82 -19.57 1.76
CA ILE A 281 9.26 -18.52 0.86
C ILE A 281 9.19 -19.05 -0.56
N GLU A 282 9.65 -20.27 -0.85
CA GLU A 282 9.51 -20.87 -2.20
C GLU A 282 8.05 -20.99 -2.65
N ASP A 283 7.13 -21.36 -1.74
CA ASP A 283 5.69 -21.45 -2.02
C ASP A 283 4.93 -20.10 -1.94
N GLY A 284 5.62 -19.03 -1.52
CA GLY A 284 5.09 -17.68 -1.40
C GLY A 284 4.03 -17.45 -0.31
N SER A 285 3.75 -18.45 0.52
CA SER A 285 2.76 -18.36 1.58
C SER A 285 3.30 -17.72 2.87
N ILE A 286 4.62 -17.52 3.00
CA ILE A 286 5.28 -16.95 4.19
C ILE A 286 4.67 -15.63 4.68
N LEU A 287 4.11 -14.81 3.78
CA LEU A 287 3.48 -13.53 4.12
C LEU A 287 2.29 -13.69 5.07
N LYS A 288 1.64 -14.86 5.03
CA LYS A 288 0.52 -15.24 5.89
C LYS A 288 0.98 -15.78 7.24
N TYR A 289 2.27 -15.84 7.52
CA TYR A 289 2.83 -16.41 8.74
C TYR A 289 3.67 -15.39 9.52
N THR A 290 3.79 -15.61 10.83
CA THR A 290 4.69 -14.93 11.76
C THR A 290 5.39 -15.96 12.61
N TYR A 291 6.61 -15.68 13.04
CA TYR A 291 7.31 -16.55 13.96
C TYR A 291 6.91 -16.25 15.41
N ASN A 292 6.53 -17.29 16.17
CA ASN A 292 6.33 -17.20 17.63
C ASN A 292 7.59 -17.73 18.35
N PRO A 293 8.38 -16.87 19.03
CA PRO A 293 9.59 -17.28 19.73
C PRO A 293 9.35 -18.18 20.95
N GLN A 294 8.19 -18.06 21.61
CA GLN A 294 7.87 -18.82 22.83
C GLN A 294 7.53 -20.27 22.50
N MET A 295 6.78 -20.48 21.42
CA MET A 295 6.39 -21.81 20.94
C MET A 295 7.36 -22.38 19.90
N GLN A 296 8.34 -21.59 19.45
CA GLN A 296 9.28 -21.92 18.37
C GLN A 296 8.57 -22.45 17.12
N CYS A 297 7.48 -21.81 16.70
CA CYS A 297 6.68 -22.25 15.56
C CYS A 297 6.20 -21.09 14.67
N LEU A 298 5.77 -21.41 13.45
CA LEU A 298 5.14 -20.46 12.54
C LEU A 298 3.64 -20.40 12.79
N GLU A 299 3.15 -19.23 13.19
CA GLU A 299 1.73 -18.96 13.38
C GLU A 299 1.16 -18.28 12.15
N LYS A 300 -0.03 -18.70 11.72
CA LYS A 300 -0.73 -18.01 10.63
C LYS A 300 -1.26 -16.67 11.16
N LYS A 301 -0.93 -15.57 10.49
CA LYS A 301 -1.56 -14.26 10.70
C LYS A 301 -3.05 -14.41 10.45
N ASN A 302 -3.84 -14.46 11.52
CA ASN A 302 -5.25 -14.19 11.44
C ASN A 302 -5.40 -12.68 11.31
N ILE A 303 -5.32 -12.17 10.08
CA ILE A 303 -5.79 -10.82 9.79
C ILE A 303 -7.30 -10.86 10.03
N LYS A 304 -7.73 -10.50 11.24
CA LYS A 304 -9.12 -10.08 11.44
C LYS A 304 -9.32 -8.96 10.44
N ARG A 305 -10.24 -9.12 9.48
CA ARG A 305 -10.71 -8.02 8.63
C ARG A 305 -11.13 -6.89 9.57
N THR A 306 -10.26 -5.90 9.74
CA THR A 306 -10.53 -4.75 10.59
C THR A 306 -11.62 -3.98 9.89
N ILE A 307 -12.75 -3.87 10.57
CA ILE A 307 -13.97 -3.14 10.17
C ILE A 307 -13.53 -1.82 9.54
N SER A 308 -13.72 -1.67 8.22
CA SER A 308 -13.15 -0.53 7.48
C SER A 308 -14.10 0.67 7.46
N TYR A 309 -15.35 0.48 7.89
CA TYR A 309 -16.36 1.53 7.88
C TYR A 309 -16.52 2.14 9.27
N ASP A 310 -16.31 3.46 9.38
CA ASP A 310 -16.57 4.20 10.61
C ASP A 310 -18.09 4.24 10.88
N THR A 311 -18.53 3.46 11.87
CA THR A 311 -19.93 3.39 12.29
C THR A 311 -20.26 4.32 13.45
N THR A 312 -19.35 5.22 13.83
CA THR A 312 -19.53 6.10 14.99
C THR A 312 -20.77 6.98 14.81
N GLY A 313 -21.74 6.87 15.74
CA GLY A 313 -22.99 7.62 15.71
C GLY A 313 -24.14 6.97 14.93
N MET A 314 -23.92 5.86 14.22
CA MET A 314 -25.00 5.15 13.50
C MET A 314 -25.78 4.20 14.41
N LYS A 315 -27.11 4.21 14.30
CA LYS A 315 -27.98 3.17 14.85
C LYS A 315 -28.01 1.98 13.89
N ILE A 316 -27.29 0.92 14.27
CA ILE A 316 -27.16 -0.30 13.44
C ILE A 316 -28.03 -1.43 13.98
N LEU A 317 -28.79 -2.06 13.08
CA LEU A 317 -29.58 -3.25 13.39
C LEU A 317 -28.87 -4.50 12.86
N THR A 318 -28.54 -5.42 13.77
CA THR A 318 -27.91 -6.69 13.38
C THR A 318 -28.95 -7.78 13.12
N LEU A 319 -28.85 -8.44 11.96
CA LEU A 319 -29.77 -9.48 11.49
C LEU A 319 -29.00 -10.65 10.86
N ASN A 320 -29.53 -11.86 11.03
CA ASN A 320 -29.10 -13.02 10.26
C ASN A 320 -30.00 -13.15 9.02
N ILE A 321 -29.41 -13.55 7.90
CA ILE A 321 -30.08 -13.72 6.62
C ILE A 321 -29.61 -15.00 5.92
N LYS A 322 -30.45 -15.58 5.05
CA LYS A 322 -30.08 -16.72 4.22
C LYS A 322 -29.11 -16.28 3.12
N LYS A 323 -28.16 -17.14 2.78
CA LYS A 323 -27.12 -16.86 1.75
C LYS A 323 -27.71 -16.37 0.43
N VAL A 324 -28.77 -17.00 -0.07
CA VAL A 324 -29.43 -16.61 -1.32
C VAL A 324 -29.87 -15.13 -1.31
N PHE A 325 -30.47 -14.65 -0.23
CA PHE A 325 -30.91 -13.26 -0.13
C PHE A 325 -29.74 -12.31 0.15
N PHE A 326 -28.71 -12.78 0.86
CA PHE A 326 -27.48 -12.01 1.05
C PHE A 326 -26.81 -11.70 -0.29
N ASP A 327 -26.62 -12.72 -1.13
CA ASP A 327 -26.00 -12.58 -2.44
C ASP A 327 -26.81 -11.63 -3.34
N GLN A 328 -28.15 -11.69 -3.29
CA GLN A 328 -29.02 -10.77 -4.02
C GLN A 328 -28.92 -9.32 -3.54
N ILE A 329 -28.76 -9.10 -2.23
CA ILE A 329 -28.57 -7.74 -1.67
C ILE A 329 -27.21 -7.19 -2.08
N VAL A 330 -26.16 -8.02 -2.01
CA VAL A 330 -24.80 -7.64 -2.42
C VAL A 330 -24.73 -7.30 -3.91
N LYS A 331 -25.44 -8.06 -4.75
CA LYS A 331 -25.56 -7.78 -6.19
C LYS A 331 -26.47 -6.58 -6.53
N GLY A 332 -27.19 -6.04 -5.55
CA GLY A 332 -28.18 -4.97 -5.76
C GLY A 332 -29.48 -5.42 -6.43
N GLU A 333 -29.71 -6.72 -6.57
CA GLU A 333 -30.95 -7.30 -7.11
C GLU A 333 -32.10 -7.19 -6.09
N LYS A 334 -31.78 -7.19 -4.79
CA LYS A 334 -32.75 -7.09 -3.70
C LYS A 334 -32.53 -5.80 -2.91
N CYS A 335 -33.46 -4.87 -3.06
CA CYS A 335 -33.40 -3.54 -2.41
C CYS A 335 -34.31 -3.41 -1.18
N ILE A 336 -35.04 -4.46 -0.79
CA ILE A 336 -35.94 -4.43 0.37
C ILE A 336 -35.74 -5.68 1.21
N GLU A 337 -35.52 -5.51 2.51
CA GLU A 337 -35.46 -6.59 3.49
C GLU A 337 -36.66 -6.56 4.44
N TYR A 338 -37.27 -7.72 4.68
CA TYR A 338 -38.52 -7.84 5.42
C TYR A 338 -38.29 -8.52 6.77
N ARG A 339 -38.96 -8.04 7.82
CA ARG A 339 -38.97 -8.67 9.15
C ARG A 339 -40.35 -8.70 9.75
N GLU A 340 -40.82 -9.90 10.04
CA GLU A 340 -42.07 -10.11 10.77
C GLU A 340 -41.92 -9.63 12.23
N LEU A 341 -42.85 -8.78 12.66
CA LEU A 341 -42.94 -8.27 14.02
C LEU A 341 -43.55 -9.34 14.92
N LYS A 342 -42.70 -10.11 15.61
CA LYS A 342 -43.12 -11.04 16.65
C LYS A 342 -43.15 -10.35 18.01
N GLN A 343 -44.04 -10.79 18.91
CA GLN A 343 -44.11 -10.28 20.28
C GLN A 343 -42.76 -10.35 21.01
N THR A 344 -42.00 -11.43 20.79
CA THR A 344 -40.66 -11.63 21.38
C THR A 344 -39.60 -10.65 20.86
N THR A 345 -39.80 -10.08 19.67
CA THR A 345 -38.86 -9.15 19.02
C THR A 345 -39.42 -7.73 18.90
N LEU A 346 -40.56 -7.45 19.53
CA LEU A 346 -41.31 -6.20 19.35
C LEU A 346 -40.44 -4.98 19.70
N ASN A 347 -39.75 -5.04 20.85
CA ASN A 347 -38.88 -3.96 21.33
C ASN A 347 -37.60 -3.77 20.50
N LYS A 348 -37.23 -4.77 19.68
CA LYS A 348 -36.11 -4.67 18.75
C LYS A 348 -36.45 -3.76 17.57
N TYR A 349 -37.70 -3.70 17.15
CA TYR A 349 -38.12 -2.95 15.97
C TYR A 349 -38.96 -1.72 16.29
N THR A 350 -39.44 -1.60 17.52
CA THR A 350 -40.30 -0.50 17.98
C THR A 350 -39.85 0.05 19.33
N TYR A 351 -40.34 1.24 19.65
CA TYR A 351 -40.23 1.85 20.98
C TYR A 351 -41.60 2.44 21.37
N ILE A 352 -41.83 2.63 22.66
CA ILE A 352 -43.00 3.36 23.16
C ILE A 352 -42.54 4.77 23.47
N ASP A 353 -43.27 5.77 22.98
CA ASP A 353 -43.03 7.15 23.35
C ASP A 353 -43.69 7.44 24.71
N GLU A 354 -42.92 8.01 25.63
CA GLU A 354 -43.36 8.27 27.00
C GLU A 354 -44.40 9.40 27.07
N ALA A 355 -44.45 10.27 26.05
CA ALA A 355 -45.34 11.42 26.03
C ALA A 355 -46.79 11.06 25.66
N ASP A 356 -46.98 10.10 24.75
CA ASP A 356 -48.32 9.71 24.27
C ASP A 356 -48.67 8.23 24.51
N GLY A 357 -47.72 7.44 25.03
CA GLY A 357 -47.89 6.02 25.30
C GLY A 357 -48.04 5.14 24.06
N LYS A 358 -47.83 5.70 22.85
CA LYS A 358 -47.98 4.98 21.58
C LYS A 358 -46.67 4.33 21.16
N ARG A 359 -46.79 3.26 20.38
CA ARG A 359 -45.65 2.47 19.89
C ARG A 359 -45.27 2.91 18.48
N TYR A 360 -44.02 3.32 18.29
CA TYR A 360 -43.45 3.80 17.04
C TYR A 360 -42.34 2.87 16.54
N LEU A 361 -42.08 2.88 15.22
CA LEU A 361 -40.98 2.13 14.62
C LEU A 361 -39.62 2.75 14.98
N ARG A 362 -38.66 1.92 15.36
CA ARG A 362 -37.27 2.34 15.48
C ARG A 362 -36.68 2.53 14.10
N ARG A 363 -36.15 3.72 13.84
CA ARG A 363 -35.32 3.99 12.67
C ARG A 363 -33.89 3.53 12.91
N TYR A 364 -33.34 2.88 11.91
CA TYR A 364 -31.96 2.42 11.86
C TYR A 364 -31.29 3.06 10.65
N ASP A 365 -30.01 3.40 10.77
CA ASP A 365 -29.23 4.02 9.71
C ASP A 365 -28.61 2.97 8.78
N ALA A 366 -28.35 1.77 9.32
CA ALA A 366 -27.82 0.64 8.56
C ALA A 366 -28.24 -0.71 9.14
N LEU A 367 -28.28 -1.74 8.29
CA LEU A 367 -28.41 -3.14 8.67
C LEU A 367 -27.05 -3.82 8.58
N ARG A 368 -26.65 -4.51 9.65
CA ARG A 368 -25.54 -5.47 9.62
C ARG A 368 -26.10 -6.87 9.43
N LEU A 369 -25.90 -7.42 8.24
CA LEU A 369 -26.40 -8.73 7.80
C LEU A 369 -25.32 -9.79 7.99
N PHE A 370 -25.68 -10.96 8.50
CA PHE A 370 -24.78 -12.10 8.67
C PHE A 370 -25.34 -13.37 8.04
N VAL A 371 -24.49 -14.15 7.37
CA VAL A 371 -24.84 -15.45 6.80
C VAL A 371 -24.46 -16.57 7.76
N GLY A 372 -25.46 -17.16 8.43
CA GLY A 372 -25.26 -18.27 9.36
C GLY A 372 -24.64 -17.88 10.71
N TYR A 373 -24.11 -18.88 11.42
CA TYR A 373 -23.69 -18.78 12.83
C TYR A 373 -22.20 -19.10 13.07
N LYS A 374 -21.41 -19.29 12.01
CA LYS A 374 -19.96 -19.56 12.13
C LYS A 374 -19.20 -18.29 12.57
N LYS A 375 -18.01 -18.45 13.16
CA LYS A 375 -17.16 -17.32 13.59
C LYS A 375 -16.64 -16.49 12.41
N ASP A 376 -16.27 -17.14 11.30
CA ASP A 376 -15.81 -16.49 10.06
C ASP A 376 -16.92 -16.43 9.02
N ARG A 377 -18.05 -15.83 9.42
CA ARG A 377 -19.25 -15.74 8.58
C ARG A 377 -19.22 -14.51 7.69
N GLU A 378 -19.71 -14.68 6.46
CA GLU A 378 -19.98 -13.58 5.53
C GLU A 378 -20.90 -12.56 6.19
N SER A 379 -20.57 -11.28 6.05
CA SER A 379 -21.32 -10.18 6.62
C SER A 379 -21.30 -8.95 5.74
N ALA A 380 -22.38 -8.19 5.76
CA ALA A 380 -22.52 -6.95 5.00
C ALA A 380 -23.09 -5.85 5.87
N LEU A 381 -22.62 -4.63 5.70
CA LEU A 381 -23.25 -3.43 6.24
C LEU A 381 -23.95 -2.72 5.09
N VAL A 382 -25.26 -2.52 5.20
CA VAL A 382 -26.09 -1.93 4.14
C VAL A 382 -26.84 -0.74 4.71
N GLN A 383 -26.80 0.39 4.02
CA GLN A 383 -27.54 1.59 4.43
C GLN A 383 -29.06 1.36 4.39
N VAL A 384 -29.79 1.91 5.36
CA VAL A 384 -31.25 1.96 5.35
C VAL A 384 -31.70 3.34 4.92
N LEU A 385 -32.44 3.41 3.81
CA LEU A 385 -33.00 4.66 3.28
C LEU A 385 -34.35 4.99 3.91
N ASN A 386 -35.17 3.97 4.12
CA ASN A 386 -36.50 4.13 4.68
C ASN A 386 -36.93 2.87 5.44
N THR A 387 -37.85 3.04 6.39
CA THR A 387 -38.47 1.93 7.14
C THR A 387 -39.97 2.11 7.15
N THR A 388 -40.68 1.14 6.60
CA THR A 388 -42.14 1.11 6.55
C THR A 388 -42.66 -0.07 7.35
N TYR A 389 -43.95 -0.01 7.70
CA TYR A 389 -44.64 -1.10 8.36
C TYR A 389 -45.95 -1.37 7.64
N ASN A 390 -46.17 -2.64 7.30
CA ASN A 390 -47.37 -3.09 6.64
C ASN A 390 -47.80 -4.44 7.20
N ASN A 391 -49.02 -4.53 7.73
CA ASN A 391 -49.67 -5.77 8.17
C ASN A 391 -48.79 -6.74 8.99
N GLY A 392 -48.07 -6.24 10.01
CA GLY A 392 -47.22 -7.08 10.87
C GLY A 392 -45.80 -7.29 10.34
N ILE A 393 -45.44 -6.69 9.22
CA ILE A 393 -44.10 -6.79 8.59
C ILE A 393 -43.45 -5.41 8.58
N VAL A 394 -42.21 -5.34 9.04
CA VAL A 394 -41.32 -4.18 8.87
C VAL A 394 -40.53 -4.37 7.59
N GLU A 395 -40.54 -3.36 6.74
CA GLU A 395 -39.77 -3.34 5.50
C GLU A 395 -38.66 -2.31 5.61
N TYR A 396 -37.43 -2.75 5.34
CA TYR A 396 -36.25 -1.91 5.28
C TYR A 396 -35.87 -1.70 3.82
N HIS A 397 -36.01 -0.47 3.35
CA HIS A 397 -35.53 -0.08 2.03
C HIS A 397 -34.03 0.12 2.09
N LEU A 398 -33.30 -0.75 1.41
CA LEU A 398 -31.85 -0.81 1.40
C LEU A 398 -31.29 0.15 0.36
N GLY A 399 -30.23 0.86 0.75
CA GLY A 399 -29.47 1.77 -0.09
C GLY A 399 -28.12 1.18 -0.46
N LYS A 400 -27.07 1.98 -0.29
CA LYS A 400 -25.70 1.59 -0.66
C LYS A 400 -25.17 0.48 0.27
N LEU A 401 -24.44 -0.47 -0.32
CA LEU A 401 -23.59 -1.39 0.41
C LEU A 401 -22.39 -0.59 0.96
N LEU A 402 -22.26 -0.54 2.29
CA LEU A 402 -21.24 0.22 3.00
C LEU A 402 -20.01 -0.63 3.32
N GLU A 403 -20.21 -1.92 3.57
CA GLU A 403 -19.15 -2.86 3.95
C GLU A 403 -19.53 -4.28 3.51
N LEU A 404 -18.55 -5.09 3.06
CA LEU A 404 -18.70 -6.51 2.74
C LEU A 404 -17.49 -7.30 3.25
N ILE A 405 -17.74 -8.35 4.02
CA ILE A 405 -16.78 -9.20 4.74
C ILE A 405 -17.16 -10.66 4.56
#